data_AF-A0A3C0PIK0-F1
#
_entry.id   AF-A0A3C0PIK0-F1
#
_cell.length_a   1.000
_cell.length_b   1.000
_cell.length_c   1.000
_cell.angle_alpha   90.00
_cell.angle_beta   90.00
_cell.angle_gamma   90.00
#
_symmetry.space_group_name_H-M   'P 1'
#
loop_
_entity.id
_entity.type
_entity.pdbx_description
1 polymer ?
#
loop_
_entity_poly.entity_id
_entity_poly.type
_entity_poly.pdbx_seq_one_letter_code
_entity_poly.pdbx_strand_id
1 'polypeptide(L)'
;TAITVDSIERVWVGTPHGLWRYDGSVWNLFSVADGLPSNSITTLTAGPQGSLAIGTDMGACMFSDAKFAALLPGTNDSASRITAIAFGKPGTIYMGTANGVMVKKDSAWSAFDTANGLLSNQVSALMFDSHNKLWIGGNNGISIYDELSWKRYKFPGSVVNNIAEYNPNTVWIGTDKGAISFTHGKIQTDKTGKRTEMAPEWKAFHSKNGLKGDNVLGLAVHGNDIWVVTDVAVNQYDYAEKQVLTFWEPLLPSFNLPELWHVYFAFVWPTNEWGTIGLTVNYINFGTNTWTDELGREIGKARSWEGVFGLSYGLSLMQDFSVGINLKYAHSALAPGYGSGDEGVGRTFAVDAALLKRNFITKDLDVGVNFQNMGPSIFYISENEKDPIPFTIKLGSAYHAIKTPIHQLTFLLDFNREIVKNYLNKDPDPFWKAIWTDLIHDTTALTDSTQSRLVNELEEVNINAGVEYWYANFLALRVGHLFDYVGKRFELTLGLGLKYGNMNFDWSFIHSPEGFMKGIVKEGSNGSRNGQYRLSLIFKL
;
A
#
# COMPACT_ATOMS: atom_id res chain seq x y z
N THR A 1 26.37 -20.75 -0.71
CA THR A 1 25.54 -20.50 -1.90
C THR A 1 25.29 -19.02 -1.98
N ALA A 2 25.42 -18.44 -3.17
CA ALA A 2 25.28 -17.01 -3.40
C ALA A 2 24.53 -16.77 -4.72
N ILE A 3 23.87 -15.63 -4.87
CA ILE A 3 23.19 -15.25 -6.10
C ILE A 3 23.38 -13.76 -6.36
N THR A 4 23.58 -13.39 -7.62
CA THR A 4 23.60 -11.99 -8.04
C THR A 4 23.14 -11.86 -9.48
N VAL A 5 22.76 -10.65 -9.87
CA VAL A 5 22.40 -10.30 -11.25
C VAL A 5 23.37 -9.24 -11.71
N ASP A 6 23.94 -9.41 -12.90
CA ASP A 6 24.87 -8.43 -13.44
C ASP A 6 24.16 -7.31 -14.21
N SER A 7 24.94 -6.34 -14.71
CA SER A 7 24.43 -5.14 -15.38
C SER A 7 23.73 -5.41 -16.72
N ILE A 8 23.74 -6.65 -17.22
CA ILE A 8 23.04 -7.06 -18.44
C ILE A 8 22.02 -8.18 -18.14
N GLU A 9 21.49 -8.19 -16.92
CA GLU A 9 20.40 -9.04 -16.45
C GLU A 9 20.68 -10.56 -16.48
N ARG A 10 21.96 -10.96 -16.49
CA ARG A 10 22.31 -12.39 -16.36
C ARG A 10 22.32 -12.80 -14.90
N VAL A 11 21.77 -13.98 -14.61
CA VAL A 11 21.71 -14.53 -13.25
C VAL A 11 22.95 -15.37 -12.99
N TRP A 12 23.65 -15.08 -11.91
CA TRP A 12 24.81 -15.82 -11.45
C TRP A 12 24.50 -16.52 -10.14
N VAL A 13 24.73 -17.83 -10.08
CA VAL A 13 24.43 -18.66 -8.91
C VAL A 13 25.68 -19.41 -8.48
N GLY A 14 26.17 -19.08 -7.29
CA GLY A 14 27.28 -19.75 -6.64
C GLY A 14 26.80 -20.97 -5.85
N THR A 15 27.37 -22.13 -6.13
CA THR A 15 27.04 -23.39 -5.45
C THR A 15 28.28 -24.01 -4.81
N PRO A 16 28.15 -25.06 -3.98
CA PRO A 16 29.30 -25.87 -3.55
C PRO A 16 30.03 -26.59 -4.69
N HIS A 17 29.45 -26.62 -5.90
CA HIS A 17 29.92 -27.39 -7.05
C HIS A 17 30.19 -26.53 -8.29
N GLY A 18 30.44 -25.23 -8.09
CA GLY A 18 30.83 -24.29 -9.14
C GLY A 18 29.90 -23.09 -9.25
N LEU A 19 30.21 -22.25 -10.24
CA LEU A 19 29.46 -21.03 -10.55
C LEU A 19 28.60 -21.28 -11.79
N TRP A 20 27.30 -21.12 -11.63
CA TRP A 20 26.34 -21.20 -12.72
C TRP A 20 25.98 -19.82 -13.25
N ARG A 21 25.82 -19.69 -14.56
CA ARG A 21 25.33 -18.48 -15.23
C ARG A 21 24.15 -18.82 -16.12
N TYR A 22 23.06 -18.09 -15.95
CA TYR A 22 21.91 -18.10 -16.86
C TYR A 22 21.87 -16.81 -17.67
N ASP A 23 21.80 -16.93 -18.99
CA ASP A 23 21.74 -15.80 -19.92
C ASP A 23 20.34 -15.49 -20.46
N GLY A 24 19.31 -16.10 -19.85
CA GLY A 24 17.93 -16.02 -20.34
C GLY A 24 17.52 -17.20 -21.22
N SER A 25 18.48 -18.02 -21.68
CA SER A 25 18.22 -19.18 -22.53
C SER A 25 18.91 -20.46 -22.06
N VAL A 26 20.17 -20.37 -21.63
CA VAL A 26 20.99 -21.52 -21.28
C VAL A 26 21.75 -21.32 -19.97
N TRP A 27 21.97 -22.44 -19.28
CA TRP A 27 22.79 -22.50 -18.08
C TRP A 27 24.21 -22.94 -18.44
N ASN A 28 25.20 -22.17 -18.02
CA ASN A 28 26.62 -22.48 -18.17
C ASN A 28 27.24 -22.71 -16.78
N LEU A 29 28.04 -23.77 -16.64
CA LEU A 29 28.78 -24.07 -15.42
C LEU A 29 30.25 -23.69 -15.59
N PHE A 30 30.78 -22.94 -14.62
CA PHE A 30 32.19 -22.67 -14.47
C PHE A 30 32.73 -23.38 -13.22
N SER A 31 33.93 -23.91 -13.33
CA SER A 31 34.63 -24.72 -12.33
C SER A 31 36.09 -24.28 -12.17
N VAL A 32 36.83 -24.97 -11.31
CA VAL A 32 38.28 -24.83 -11.21
C VAL A 32 39.00 -25.02 -12.56
N ALA A 33 38.44 -25.81 -13.48
CA ALA A 33 39.01 -25.99 -14.83
C ALA A 33 38.96 -24.70 -15.68
N ASP A 34 38.04 -23.79 -15.36
CA ASP A 34 37.83 -22.53 -16.08
C ASP A 34 38.62 -21.37 -15.45
N GLY A 35 39.24 -21.59 -14.28
CA GLY A 35 40.04 -20.60 -13.56
C GLY A 35 39.46 -20.12 -12.23
N LEU A 36 38.41 -20.78 -11.71
CA LEU A 36 37.95 -20.55 -10.34
C LEU A 36 39.00 -21.06 -9.32
N PRO A 37 39.23 -20.34 -8.19
CA PRO A 37 40.11 -20.83 -7.13
C PRO A 37 39.59 -22.11 -6.44
N SER A 38 38.27 -22.24 -6.30
CA SER A 38 37.57 -23.43 -5.80
C SER A 38 36.16 -23.47 -6.37
N ASN A 39 35.58 -24.68 -6.45
CA ASN A 39 34.20 -24.88 -6.86
C ASN A 39 33.20 -24.43 -5.77
N SER A 40 33.63 -24.27 -4.53
CA SER A 40 32.75 -23.92 -3.42
C SER A 40 32.60 -22.40 -3.33
N ILE A 41 31.55 -21.88 -3.97
CA ILE A 41 31.29 -20.44 -4.02
C ILE A 41 30.60 -19.97 -2.75
N THR A 42 31.20 -19.00 -2.09
CA THR A 42 30.75 -18.46 -0.80
C THR A 42 30.07 -17.10 -0.95
N THR A 43 30.48 -16.27 -1.91
CA THR A 43 29.92 -14.93 -2.13
C THR A 43 30.11 -14.47 -3.57
N LEU A 44 29.20 -13.63 -4.05
CA LEU A 44 29.18 -13.06 -5.40
C LEU A 44 28.79 -11.59 -5.32
N THR A 45 29.57 -10.73 -5.95
CA THR A 45 29.30 -9.28 -6.01
C THR A 45 29.49 -8.80 -7.43
N ALA A 46 28.42 -8.30 -8.06
CA ALA A 46 28.50 -7.63 -9.35
C ALA A 46 29.33 -6.34 -9.20
N GLY A 47 30.29 -6.15 -10.10
CA GLY A 47 31.21 -5.02 -10.11
C GLY A 47 30.97 -4.06 -11.28
N PRO A 48 31.80 -3.01 -11.37
CA PRO A 48 31.74 -2.07 -12.48
C PRO A 48 31.93 -2.77 -13.84
N GLN A 49 31.32 -2.22 -14.88
CA GLN A 49 31.51 -2.65 -16.28
C GLN A 49 31.20 -4.14 -16.52
N GLY A 50 30.25 -4.71 -15.77
CA GLY A 50 29.84 -6.11 -15.93
C GLY A 50 30.85 -7.13 -15.39
N SER A 51 31.84 -6.68 -14.61
CA SER A 51 32.72 -7.58 -13.85
C SER A 51 31.97 -8.26 -12.71
N LEU A 52 32.47 -9.40 -12.26
CA LEU A 52 31.90 -10.16 -11.15
C LEU A 52 33.02 -10.61 -10.22
N ALA A 53 33.00 -10.13 -8.99
CA ALA A 53 33.89 -10.64 -7.95
C ALA A 53 33.29 -11.90 -7.33
N ILE A 54 34.12 -12.93 -7.23
CA ILE A 54 33.72 -14.27 -6.81
C ILE A 54 34.61 -14.67 -5.64
N GLY A 55 33.99 -14.84 -4.47
CA GLY A 55 34.63 -15.42 -3.31
C GLY A 55 34.37 -16.92 -3.23
N THR A 56 35.39 -17.65 -2.82
CA THR A 56 35.37 -19.10 -2.62
C THR A 56 35.90 -19.44 -1.23
N ASP A 57 35.80 -20.71 -0.84
CA ASP A 57 36.46 -21.21 0.36
C ASP A 57 37.99 -21.26 0.26
N MET A 58 38.56 -21.13 -0.94
CA MET A 58 40.00 -21.11 -1.21
C MET A 58 40.37 -19.87 -2.03
N GLY A 59 39.96 -18.69 -1.56
CA GLY A 59 40.33 -17.41 -2.13
C GLY A 59 39.28 -16.76 -3.02
N ALA A 60 39.67 -15.71 -3.76
CA ALA A 60 38.78 -14.95 -4.64
C ALA A 60 39.36 -14.76 -6.04
N CYS A 61 38.46 -14.61 -7.01
CA CYS A 61 38.77 -14.23 -8.38
C CYS A 61 37.78 -13.20 -8.91
N MET A 62 38.19 -12.51 -9.98
CA MET A 62 37.36 -11.61 -10.75
C MET A 62 37.04 -12.28 -12.08
N PHE A 63 35.78 -12.25 -12.47
CA PHE A 63 35.36 -12.58 -13.82
C PHE A 63 35.11 -11.30 -14.62
N SER A 64 35.86 -11.11 -15.70
CA SER A 64 35.71 -9.98 -16.64
C SER A 64 36.13 -10.43 -18.04
N ASP A 65 35.45 -9.95 -19.08
CA ASP A 65 35.77 -10.28 -20.49
C ASP A 65 35.91 -11.79 -20.75
N ALA A 66 34.99 -12.58 -20.19
CA ALA A 66 34.97 -14.05 -20.27
C ALA A 66 36.23 -14.76 -19.71
N LYS A 67 36.98 -14.10 -18.82
CA LYS A 67 38.17 -14.64 -18.18
C LYS A 67 38.11 -14.51 -16.66
N PHE A 68 38.69 -15.49 -15.98
CA PHE A 68 38.90 -15.45 -14.54
C PHE A 68 40.32 -14.97 -14.24
N ALA A 69 40.44 -14.00 -13.34
CA ALA A 69 41.70 -13.49 -12.84
C ALA A 69 41.73 -13.60 -11.31
N ALA A 70 42.77 -14.22 -10.75
CA ALA A 70 42.91 -14.35 -9.30
C ALA A 70 43.03 -12.97 -8.65
N LEU A 71 42.28 -12.76 -7.56
CA LEU A 71 42.32 -11.49 -6.81
C LEU A 71 43.39 -11.50 -5.74
N LEU A 72 43.60 -12.63 -5.06
CA LEU A 72 44.57 -12.80 -3.97
C LEU A 72 46.01 -13.00 -4.48
N PRO A 73 47.04 -12.59 -3.73
CA PRO A 73 48.42 -12.87 -4.08
C PRO A 73 48.71 -14.36 -3.93
N GLY A 74 49.52 -14.93 -4.84
CA GLY A 74 49.95 -16.34 -4.85
C GLY A 74 50.88 -16.74 -3.71
N THR A 75 50.76 -16.13 -2.53
CA THR A 75 51.37 -16.60 -1.29
C THR A 75 50.42 -17.60 -0.60
N ASN A 76 50.88 -18.30 0.43
CA ASN A 76 50.09 -19.31 1.17
C ASN A 76 48.71 -18.83 1.69
N ASP A 77 48.41 -17.51 1.67
CA ASP A 77 47.09 -16.92 1.92
C ASP A 77 46.08 -17.07 0.78
N SER A 78 46.49 -17.65 -0.35
CA SER A 78 45.59 -18.08 -1.44
C SER A 78 44.53 -19.10 -0.97
N ALA A 79 44.68 -19.67 0.22
CA ALA A 79 43.75 -20.60 0.86
C ALA A 79 42.80 -19.93 1.88
N SER A 80 42.64 -18.60 1.85
CA SER A 80 41.73 -17.92 2.78
C SER A 80 40.28 -17.99 2.29
N ARG A 81 39.39 -18.49 3.15
CA ARG A 81 37.95 -18.49 2.89
C ARG A 81 37.42 -17.06 2.86
N ILE A 82 36.86 -16.69 1.71
CA ILE A 82 36.25 -15.37 1.51
C ILE A 82 34.79 -15.44 1.90
N THR A 83 34.32 -14.56 2.77
CA THR A 83 32.95 -14.58 3.30
C THR A 83 32.09 -13.47 2.72
N ALA A 84 32.69 -12.34 2.36
CA ALA A 84 32.01 -11.19 1.77
C ALA A 84 32.96 -10.42 0.85
N ILE A 85 32.41 -9.74 -0.16
CA ILE A 85 33.18 -8.86 -1.04
C ILE A 85 32.41 -7.55 -1.26
N ALA A 86 33.09 -6.42 -1.15
CA ALA A 86 32.55 -5.11 -1.52
C ALA A 86 33.53 -4.32 -2.39
N PHE A 87 33.02 -3.70 -3.44
CA PHE A 87 33.78 -2.74 -4.25
C PHE A 87 33.75 -1.37 -3.58
N GLY A 88 34.93 -0.77 -3.39
CA GLY A 88 35.05 0.60 -2.93
C GLY A 88 35.22 1.58 -4.09
N LYS A 89 36.01 2.63 -3.86
CA LYS A 89 36.48 3.54 -4.91
C LYS A 89 37.17 2.76 -6.04
N PRO A 90 37.20 3.28 -7.28
CA PRO A 90 37.84 2.62 -8.42
C PRO A 90 39.21 2.03 -8.07
N GLY A 91 39.44 0.78 -8.44
CA GLY A 91 40.68 0.03 -8.13
C GLY A 91 40.75 -0.55 -6.72
N THR A 92 39.74 -0.33 -5.86
CA THR A 92 39.73 -0.83 -4.48
C THR A 92 38.67 -1.91 -4.26
N ILE A 93 39.08 -3.05 -3.70
CA ILE A 93 38.21 -4.16 -3.34
C ILE A 93 38.49 -4.60 -1.90
N TYR A 94 37.41 -4.84 -1.17
CA TYR A 94 37.41 -5.29 0.22
C TYR A 94 36.90 -6.72 0.27
N MET A 95 37.61 -7.60 0.97
CA MET A 95 37.29 -9.01 1.10
C MET A 95 37.26 -9.40 2.57
N GLY A 96 36.10 -9.87 3.03
CA GLY A 96 35.90 -10.38 4.37
C GLY A 96 36.50 -11.78 4.49
N THR A 97 37.17 -12.02 5.62
CA THR A 97 37.80 -13.31 5.96
C THR A 97 37.52 -13.65 7.42
N ALA A 98 38.01 -14.82 7.87
CA ALA A 98 37.99 -15.17 9.28
C ALA A 98 38.98 -14.38 10.16
N ASN A 99 39.92 -13.66 9.54
CA ASN A 99 41.01 -12.94 10.19
C ASN A 99 40.90 -11.41 10.00
N GLY A 100 39.74 -10.91 9.57
CA GLY A 100 39.49 -9.49 9.32
C GLY A 100 39.15 -9.20 7.86
N VAL A 101 39.34 -7.96 7.45
CA VAL A 101 39.08 -7.51 6.07
C VAL A 101 40.41 -7.33 5.34
N MET A 102 40.61 -8.05 4.25
CA MET A 102 41.70 -7.80 3.31
C MET A 102 41.28 -6.70 2.33
N VAL A 103 42.17 -5.76 2.07
CA VAL A 103 41.95 -4.65 1.14
C VAL A 103 43.00 -4.71 0.06
N LYS A 104 42.55 -4.77 -1.19
CA LYS A 104 43.41 -4.62 -2.36
C LYS A 104 43.08 -3.28 -3.00
N LYS A 105 44.09 -2.41 -3.08
CA LYS A 105 44.03 -1.13 -3.78
C LYS A 105 45.06 -1.15 -4.89
N ASP A 106 44.60 -1.28 -6.12
CA ASP A 106 45.44 -1.55 -7.30
C ASP A 106 46.33 -2.79 -7.07
N SER A 107 47.64 -2.59 -6.89
CA SER A 107 48.61 -3.64 -6.59
C SER A 107 48.97 -3.74 -5.10
N ALA A 108 48.55 -2.77 -4.28
CA ALA A 108 48.88 -2.70 -2.86
C ALA A 108 47.87 -3.48 -2.00
N TRP A 109 48.39 -4.13 -0.96
CA TRP A 109 47.61 -4.92 0.00
C TRP A 109 47.69 -4.31 1.39
N SER A 110 46.55 -4.29 2.08
CA SER A 110 46.45 -4.00 3.50
C SER A 110 45.37 -4.86 4.15
N ALA A 111 45.29 -4.83 5.48
CA ALA A 111 44.27 -5.54 6.23
C ALA A 111 43.72 -4.67 7.36
N PHE A 112 42.45 -4.91 7.71
CA PHE A 112 41.82 -4.39 8.90
C PHE A 112 41.48 -5.54 9.84
N ASP A 113 41.85 -5.41 11.10
CA ASP A 113 41.52 -6.34 12.17
C ASP A 113 40.96 -5.59 13.40
N THR A 114 40.81 -6.31 14.52
CA THR A 114 40.39 -5.73 15.80
C THR A 114 41.34 -4.66 16.34
N ALA A 115 42.64 -4.69 16.01
CA ALA A 115 43.59 -3.66 16.41
C ALA A 115 43.41 -2.37 15.60
N ASN A 116 42.95 -2.46 14.34
CA ASN A 116 42.59 -1.29 13.55
C ASN A 116 41.22 -0.71 13.94
N GLY A 117 40.28 -1.56 14.33
CA GLY A 117 38.98 -1.10 14.80
C GLY A 117 37.77 -1.98 14.51
N LEU A 118 37.97 -3.17 13.95
CA LEU A 118 36.87 -4.12 13.82
C LEU A 118 36.35 -4.56 15.19
N LEU A 119 35.03 -4.78 15.31
CA LEU A 119 34.45 -5.42 16.48
C LEU A 119 34.75 -6.92 16.53
N SER A 120 35.00 -7.54 15.38
CA SER A 120 35.40 -8.94 15.25
C SER A 120 36.24 -9.14 13.99
N ASN A 121 37.19 -10.07 14.07
CA ASN A 121 37.93 -10.56 12.90
C ASN A 121 37.10 -11.53 12.05
N GLN A 122 36.02 -12.10 12.59
CA GLN A 122 35.11 -12.95 11.84
C GLN A 122 34.15 -12.07 11.06
N VAL A 123 34.55 -11.70 9.84
CA VAL A 123 33.75 -10.86 8.95
C VAL A 123 32.79 -11.74 8.17
N SER A 124 31.52 -11.35 8.11
CA SER A 124 30.45 -12.08 7.43
C SER A 124 29.69 -11.22 6.42
N ALA A 125 29.73 -9.89 6.56
CA ALA A 125 29.09 -8.98 5.64
C ALA A 125 29.94 -7.73 5.38
N LEU A 126 29.96 -7.28 4.12
CA LEU A 126 30.57 -6.03 3.69
C LEU A 126 29.61 -5.31 2.75
N MET A 127 29.42 -4.02 2.95
CA MET A 127 28.57 -3.18 2.09
C MET A 127 29.07 -1.74 2.13
N PHE A 128 29.15 -1.08 0.98
CA PHE A 128 29.24 0.38 0.94
C PHE A 128 27.84 0.97 0.89
N ASP A 129 27.60 1.97 1.73
CA ASP A 129 26.40 2.80 1.60
C ASP A 129 26.60 3.91 0.56
N SER A 130 25.51 4.60 0.20
CA SER A 130 25.50 5.75 -0.70
C SER A 130 26.29 6.96 -0.19
N HIS A 131 26.69 6.97 1.09
CA HIS A 131 27.56 7.97 1.70
C HIS A 131 29.05 7.59 1.63
N ASN A 132 29.40 6.52 0.90
CA ASN A 132 30.74 5.96 0.77
C ASN A 132 31.34 5.47 2.10
N LYS A 133 30.51 5.04 3.05
CA LYS A 133 30.98 4.41 4.28
C LYS A 133 30.94 2.89 4.11
N LEU A 134 32.01 2.24 4.55
CA LEU A 134 32.10 0.79 4.56
C LEU A 134 31.46 0.25 5.84
N TRP A 135 30.35 -0.46 5.68
CA TRP A 135 29.68 -1.24 6.70
C TRP A 135 30.28 -2.64 6.77
N ILE A 136 30.76 -3.02 7.95
CA ILE A 136 31.43 -4.29 8.19
C ILE A 136 30.67 -5.02 9.28
N GLY A 137 29.98 -6.08 8.89
CA GLY A 137 29.26 -6.99 9.78
C GLY A 137 30.14 -8.18 10.16
N GLY A 138 30.08 -8.54 11.43
CA GLY A 138 30.74 -9.73 11.96
C GLY A 138 30.09 -10.20 13.26
N ASN A 139 30.84 -10.94 14.06
CA ASN A 139 30.39 -11.27 15.41
C ASN A 139 30.31 -9.99 16.26
N ASN A 140 29.30 -9.91 17.14
CA ASN A 140 29.09 -8.83 18.10
C ASN A 140 28.73 -7.45 17.51
N GLY A 141 28.35 -7.37 16.23
CA GLY A 141 27.73 -6.19 15.65
C GLY A 141 28.43 -5.64 14.41
N ILE A 142 28.41 -4.31 14.27
CA ILE A 142 28.85 -3.60 13.06
C ILE A 142 29.94 -2.59 13.39
N SER A 143 30.99 -2.60 12.55
CA SER A 143 31.95 -1.51 12.43
C SER A 143 31.69 -0.73 11.13
N ILE A 144 31.67 0.59 11.21
CA ILE A 144 31.50 1.49 10.07
C ILE A 144 32.77 2.31 9.91
N TYR A 145 33.35 2.28 8.72
CA TYR A 145 34.59 2.97 8.39
C TYR A 145 34.34 4.02 7.30
N ASP A 146 34.77 5.27 7.54
CA ASP A 146 34.59 6.41 6.62
C ASP A 146 35.93 6.95 6.08
N GLU A 147 36.94 6.08 5.98
CA GLU A 147 38.35 6.39 5.66
C GLU A 147 39.12 7.14 6.75
N LEU A 148 38.46 7.95 7.58
CA LEU A 148 39.09 8.77 8.61
C LEU A 148 38.91 8.21 10.02
N SER A 149 37.79 7.54 10.27
CA SER A 149 37.33 7.16 11.59
C SER A 149 36.54 5.85 11.58
N TRP A 150 36.36 5.30 12.79
CA TRP A 150 35.63 4.07 13.02
C TRP A 150 34.46 4.34 13.97
N LYS A 151 33.23 4.07 13.52
CA LYS A 151 32.04 3.96 14.38
C LYS A 151 31.72 2.50 14.64
N ARG A 152 31.27 2.16 15.85
CA ARG A 152 31.04 0.77 16.27
C ARG A 152 29.70 0.68 16.99
N TYR A 153 28.88 -0.27 16.57
CA TYR A 153 27.60 -0.58 17.19
C TYR A 153 27.60 -2.05 17.62
N LYS A 154 27.55 -2.27 18.93
CA LYS A 154 27.65 -3.60 19.51
C LYS A 154 26.28 -4.26 19.57
N PHE A 155 26.19 -5.50 19.09
CA PHE A 155 25.04 -6.39 19.24
C PHE A 155 25.51 -7.63 20.02
N PRO A 156 25.55 -7.58 21.36
CA PRO A 156 26.16 -8.64 22.15
C PRO A 156 25.54 -10.02 21.90
N GLY A 157 26.38 -10.98 21.51
CA GLY A 157 25.94 -12.34 21.26
C GLY A 157 25.05 -12.49 20.02
N SER A 158 25.06 -11.52 19.10
CA SER A 158 24.48 -11.65 17.77
C SER A 158 25.57 -11.66 16.71
N VAL A 159 25.32 -12.36 15.61
CA VAL A 159 26.17 -12.39 14.41
C VAL A 159 25.43 -11.64 13.31
N VAL A 160 26.11 -10.69 12.68
CA VAL A 160 25.56 -9.97 11.52
C VAL A 160 25.78 -10.83 10.28
N ASN A 161 24.72 -11.31 9.65
CA ASN A 161 24.82 -12.19 8.48
C ASN A 161 24.83 -11.40 7.16
N ASN A 162 24.07 -10.29 7.10
CA ASN A 162 23.84 -9.55 5.87
C ASN A 162 23.60 -8.07 6.17
N ILE A 163 23.91 -7.19 5.21
CA ILE A 163 23.61 -5.77 5.29
C ILE A 163 23.09 -5.34 3.91
N ALA A 164 22.02 -4.55 3.88
CA ALA A 164 21.46 -4.01 2.65
C ALA A 164 21.00 -2.56 2.87
N GLU A 165 21.40 -1.66 1.97
CA GLU A 165 20.95 -0.28 1.98
C GLU A 165 19.56 -0.19 1.32
N TYR A 166 18.55 0.21 2.08
CA TYR A 166 17.20 0.40 1.56
C TYR A 166 17.09 1.70 0.78
N ASN A 167 17.62 2.79 1.35
CA ASN A 167 17.78 4.08 0.69
C ASN A 167 18.92 4.84 1.39
N PRO A 168 19.36 6.01 0.89
CA PRO A 168 20.49 6.74 1.48
C PRO A 168 20.40 6.98 2.99
N ASN A 169 19.18 7.09 3.52
CA ASN A 169 18.98 7.33 4.95
C ASN A 169 18.87 6.05 5.76
N THR A 170 18.48 4.91 5.18
CA THR A 170 18.10 3.71 5.93
C THR A 170 18.86 2.47 5.45
N VAL A 171 19.51 1.79 6.39
CA VAL A 171 20.24 0.53 6.18
C VAL A 171 19.58 -0.57 7.00
N TRP A 172 19.40 -1.74 6.39
CA TRP A 172 18.90 -2.94 7.05
C TRP A 172 20.03 -3.92 7.33
N ILE A 173 19.96 -4.54 8.50
CA ILE A 173 20.98 -5.42 9.04
C ILE A 173 20.30 -6.73 9.41
N GLY A 174 20.74 -7.83 8.81
CA GLY A 174 20.28 -9.17 9.14
C GLY A 174 21.20 -9.79 10.18
N THR A 175 20.61 -10.37 11.24
CA THR A 175 21.36 -11.09 12.28
C THR A 175 20.77 -12.48 12.51
N ASP A 176 21.50 -13.32 13.24
CA ASP A 176 21.02 -14.61 13.74
C ASP A 176 19.87 -14.52 14.76
N LYS A 177 19.53 -13.30 15.22
CA LYS A 177 18.48 -13.03 16.24
C LYS A 177 17.43 -12.01 15.79
N GLY A 178 17.40 -11.68 14.51
CA GLY A 178 16.41 -10.80 13.91
C GLY A 178 17.03 -9.84 12.89
N ALA A 179 16.19 -8.97 12.33
CA ALA A 179 16.62 -7.86 11.50
C ALA A 179 16.65 -6.56 12.29
N ILE A 180 17.50 -5.62 11.91
CA ILE A 180 17.58 -4.30 12.52
C ILE A 180 17.57 -3.27 11.39
N SER A 181 16.65 -2.31 11.43
CA SER A 181 16.71 -1.13 10.56
C SER A 181 17.44 0.01 11.29
N PHE A 182 18.45 0.57 10.63
CA PHE A 182 19.19 1.75 11.05
C PHE A 182 18.78 2.93 10.17
N THR A 183 18.34 4.02 10.77
CA THR A 183 18.08 5.28 10.05
C THR A 183 19.04 6.36 10.53
N HIS A 184 19.76 6.97 9.59
CA HIS A 184 20.70 8.05 9.85
C HIS A 184 20.03 9.22 10.57
N GLY A 185 20.79 9.85 11.47
CA GLY A 185 20.34 11.03 12.19
C GLY A 185 20.11 12.21 11.24
N LYS A 186 18.99 12.90 11.40
CA LYS A 186 18.74 14.12 10.62
C LYS A 186 19.68 15.23 11.07
N ILE A 187 20.20 16.01 10.13
CA ILE A 187 20.96 17.22 10.42
C ILE A 187 19.97 18.34 10.78
N GLN A 188 20.01 18.80 12.02
CA GLN A 188 19.32 20.02 12.44
C GLN A 188 20.27 21.20 12.36
N THR A 189 19.77 22.35 11.90
CA THR A 189 20.49 23.62 11.98
C THR A 189 19.78 24.49 13.00
N ASP A 190 20.48 24.93 14.03
CA ASP A 190 19.90 25.82 15.03
C ASP A 190 19.77 27.26 14.50
N LYS A 191 19.14 28.13 15.29
CA LYS A 191 18.95 29.55 14.93
C LYS A 191 20.27 30.32 14.74
N THR A 192 21.40 29.76 15.16
CA THR A 192 22.73 30.35 15.01
C THR A 192 23.51 29.80 13.82
N GLY A 193 22.91 28.90 13.02
CA GLY A 193 23.55 28.26 11.88
C GLY A 193 24.41 27.05 12.24
N LYS A 194 24.45 26.62 13.51
CA LYS A 194 25.22 25.44 13.92
C LYS A 194 24.46 24.18 13.51
N ARG A 195 25.14 23.30 12.78
CA ARG A 195 24.62 22.00 12.36
C ARG A 195 24.89 20.94 13.42
N THR A 196 23.86 20.25 13.89
CA THR A 196 23.94 19.11 14.79
C THR A 196 23.25 17.90 14.17
N GLU A 197 23.96 16.78 14.09
CA GLU A 197 23.38 15.49 13.68
C GLU A 197 22.63 14.91 14.88
N MET A 198 21.35 14.58 14.69
CA MET A 198 20.59 13.84 15.70
C MET A 198 21.14 12.42 15.88
N ALA A 199 20.81 11.78 17.01
CA ALA A 199 21.11 10.36 17.16
C ALA A 199 20.38 9.55 16.06
N PRO A 200 20.99 8.49 15.53
CA PRO A 200 20.33 7.60 14.59
C PRO A 200 19.20 6.81 15.27
N GLU A 201 18.19 6.45 14.49
CA GLU A 201 17.06 5.64 14.94
C GLU A 201 17.32 4.17 14.63
N TRP A 202 16.98 3.30 15.59
CA TRP A 202 17.14 1.85 15.47
C TRP A 202 15.82 1.16 15.73
N LYS A 203 15.41 0.25 14.84
CA LYS A 203 14.25 -0.63 15.07
C LYS A 203 14.66 -2.08 14.87
N ALA A 204 14.26 -2.94 15.79
CA ALA A 204 14.56 -4.37 15.75
C ALA A 204 13.30 -5.16 15.38
N PHE A 205 13.47 -6.17 14.55
CA PHE A 205 12.44 -7.06 14.05
C PHE A 205 12.84 -8.51 14.34
N HIS A 206 11.92 -9.29 14.88
CA HIS A 206 12.08 -10.68 15.26
C HIS A 206 10.72 -11.41 15.17
N SER A 207 10.72 -12.71 15.41
CA SER A 207 9.56 -13.62 15.37
C SER A 207 8.33 -13.10 16.14
N LYS A 208 8.54 -12.34 17.22
CA LYS A 208 7.45 -11.80 18.06
C LYS A 208 6.92 -10.43 17.66
N ASN A 209 7.48 -9.74 16.66
CA ASN A 209 7.07 -8.37 16.32
C ASN A 209 7.10 -8.00 14.82
N GLY A 210 7.35 -8.96 13.91
CA GLY A 210 7.24 -8.66 12.48
C GLY A 210 7.82 -9.72 11.54
N LEU A 211 8.79 -10.51 11.99
CA LEU A 211 9.35 -11.60 11.18
C LEU A 211 8.65 -12.93 11.51
N LYS A 212 8.70 -13.88 10.58
CA LYS A 212 8.27 -15.27 10.82
C LYS A 212 9.34 -16.14 11.48
N GLY A 213 10.61 -15.72 11.46
CA GLY A 213 11.74 -16.38 12.12
C GLY A 213 12.76 -15.37 12.61
N ASP A 214 13.70 -15.80 13.46
CA ASP A 214 14.71 -14.92 14.06
C ASP A 214 16.02 -14.95 13.26
N ASN A 215 16.40 -16.08 12.66
CA ASN A 215 17.68 -16.18 11.97
C ASN A 215 17.56 -15.62 10.55
N VAL A 216 18.03 -14.39 10.33
CA VAL A 216 18.03 -13.74 9.01
C VAL A 216 19.20 -14.28 8.19
N LEU A 217 18.87 -14.89 7.06
CA LEU A 217 19.81 -15.51 6.13
C LEU A 217 20.11 -14.63 4.92
N GLY A 218 19.19 -13.72 4.59
CA GLY A 218 19.27 -12.88 3.39
C GLY A 218 18.45 -11.62 3.52
N LEU A 219 18.98 -10.54 2.95
CA LEU A 219 18.30 -9.27 2.75
C LEU A 219 18.39 -8.89 1.28
N ALA A 220 17.28 -8.45 0.69
CA ALA A 220 17.25 -7.89 -0.65
C ALA A 220 16.32 -6.69 -0.70
N VAL A 221 16.75 -5.64 -1.40
CA VAL A 221 15.96 -4.42 -1.61
C VAL A 221 15.49 -4.41 -3.05
N HIS A 222 14.20 -4.19 -3.27
CA HIS A 222 13.64 -4.02 -4.60
C HIS A 222 12.51 -2.98 -4.57
N GLY A 223 12.70 -1.86 -5.27
CA GLY A 223 11.77 -0.73 -5.16
C GLY A 223 11.69 -0.20 -3.73
N ASN A 224 10.47 -0.11 -3.19
CA ASN A 224 10.20 0.32 -1.81
C ASN A 224 10.04 -0.86 -0.82
N ASP A 225 10.39 -2.07 -1.25
CA ASP A 225 10.31 -3.26 -0.42
C ASP A 225 11.69 -3.70 0.08
N ILE A 226 11.74 -4.10 1.34
CA ILE A 226 12.82 -4.93 1.88
C ILE A 226 12.30 -6.35 2.06
N TRP A 227 12.97 -7.29 1.40
CA TRP A 227 12.74 -8.72 1.51
C TRP A 227 13.70 -9.29 2.54
N VAL A 228 13.15 -9.89 3.60
CA VAL A 228 13.90 -10.48 4.72
C VAL A 228 13.68 -11.99 4.71
N VAL A 229 14.71 -12.72 4.29
CA VAL A 229 14.70 -14.18 4.28
C VAL A 229 15.16 -14.67 5.65
N THR A 230 14.29 -15.41 6.34
CA THR A 230 14.63 -16.09 7.58
C THR A 230 14.76 -17.60 7.36
N ASP A 231 15.19 -18.32 8.39
CA ASP A 231 15.17 -19.77 8.47
C ASP A 231 13.77 -20.40 8.35
N VAL A 232 12.71 -19.62 8.57
CA VAL A 232 11.31 -20.09 8.52
C VAL A 232 10.58 -19.63 7.26
N ALA A 233 10.77 -18.39 6.81
CA ALA A 233 10.02 -17.84 5.68
C ALA A 233 10.70 -16.63 5.03
N VAL A 234 10.20 -16.25 3.87
CA VAL A 234 10.49 -14.96 3.24
C VAL A 234 9.45 -13.94 3.71
N ASN A 235 9.92 -12.85 4.31
CA ASN A 235 9.09 -11.74 4.78
C ASN A 235 9.27 -10.56 3.83
N GLN A 236 8.19 -9.83 3.55
CA GLN A 236 8.21 -8.58 2.80
C GLN A 236 7.82 -7.47 3.76
N TYR A 237 8.65 -6.45 3.89
CA TYR A 237 8.32 -5.24 4.62
C TYR A 237 8.21 -4.09 3.62
N ASP A 238 6.97 -3.62 3.47
CA ASP A 238 6.58 -2.53 2.58
C ASP A 238 6.40 -1.25 3.40
N TYR A 239 7.05 -0.16 2.98
CA TYR A 239 6.76 1.16 3.52
C TYR A 239 5.47 1.68 2.87
N ALA A 240 4.36 1.53 3.58
CA ALA A 240 3.07 2.03 3.14
C ALA A 240 3.16 3.51 2.72
N GLU A 241 2.84 3.77 1.46
CA GLU A 241 2.95 5.09 0.84
C GLU A 241 1.75 5.96 1.19
N LYS A 242 2.00 7.27 1.31
CA LYS A 242 0.90 8.25 1.39
C LYS A 242 0.22 8.31 0.03
N GLN A 243 -1.09 8.49 0.03
CA GLN A 243 -1.86 8.54 -1.21
C GLN A 243 -2.79 9.74 -1.23
N VAL A 244 -2.91 10.35 -2.40
CA VAL A 244 -3.94 11.32 -2.73
C VAL A 244 -4.83 10.68 -3.80
N LEU A 245 -6.13 10.72 -3.57
CA LEU A 245 -7.13 10.31 -4.56
C LEU A 245 -8.02 11.51 -4.85
N THR A 246 -8.30 11.74 -6.13
CA THR A 246 -9.32 12.69 -6.54
C THR A 246 -10.16 12.11 -7.68
N PHE A 247 -11.44 12.45 -7.73
CA PHE A 247 -12.24 12.20 -8.91
C PHE A 247 -13.25 13.31 -9.16
N TRP A 248 -13.68 13.40 -10.40
CA TRP A 248 -14.77 14.26 -10.84
C TRP A 248 -15.74 13.47 -11.73
N GLU A 249 -17.04 13.76 -11.59
CA GLU A 249 -18.09 13.23 -12.46
C GLU A 249 -19.22 14.26 -12.67
N PRO A 250 -19.78 14.38 -13.88
CA PRO A 250 -21.07 14.99 -14.07
C PRO A 250 -22.16 14.07 -13.51
N LEU A 251 -23.25 14.65 -13.03
CA LEU A 251 -24.38 13.91 -12.49
C LEU A 251 -25.58 14.11 -13.40
N LEU A 252 -26.37 13.05 -13.56
CA LEU A 252 -27.62 13.06 -14.34
C LEU A 252 -27.48 13.65 -15.77
N PRO A 253 -26.48 13.23 -16.57
CA PRO A 253 -26.21 13.86 -17.86
C PRO A 253 -27.36 13.75 -18.87
N SER A 254 -28.27 12.79 -18.68
CA SER A 254 -29.48 12.66 -19.50
C SER A 254 -30.42 13.88 -19.41
N PHE A 255 -30.30 14.68 -18.35
CA PHE A 255 -31.07 15.93 -18.19
C PHE A 255 -30.32 17.16 -18.74
N ASN A 256 -29.10 17.00 -19.25
CA ASN A 256 -28.26 18.07 -19.79
C ASN A 256 -28.08 19.25 -18.81
N LEU A 257 -27.75 18.93 -17.55
CA LEU A 257 -27.51 19.89 -16.47
C LEU A 257 -25.99 20.07 -16.24
N PRO A 258 -25.32 21.02 -16.92
CA PRO A 258 -23.86 21.15 -16.85
C PRO A 258 -23.34 21.59 -15.48
N GLU A 259 -24.20 22.24 -14.68
CA GLU A 259 -23.85 22.67 -13.33
C GLU A 259 -24.00 21.55 -12.29
N LEU A 260 -24.60 20.41 -12.63
CA LEU A 260 -24.78 19.30 -11.69
C LEU A 260 -23.59 18.35 -11.77
N TRP A 261 -22.69 18.42 -10.80
CA TRP A 261 -21.45 17.63 -10.79
C TRP A 261 -20.98 17.34 -9.36
N HIS A 262 -20.11 16.34 -9.26
CA HIS A 262 -19.57 15.84 -8.00
C HIS A 262 -18.05 15.74 -8.09
N VAL A 263 -17.37 16.21 -7.05
CA VAL A 263 -15.93 16.05 -6.85
C VAL A 263 -15.68 15.40 -5.51
N TYR A 264 -14.68 14.54 -5.48
CA TYR A 264 -14.24 13.87 -4.25
C TYR A 264 -12.73 13.94 -4.15
N PHE A 265 -12.26 14.18 -2.94
CA PHE A 265 -10.85 14.18 -2.59
C PHE A 265 -10.64 13.29 -1.37
N ALA A 266 -9.59 12.49 -1.38
CA ALA A 266 -9.12 11.76 -0.23
C ALA A 266 -7.60 11.84 -0.09
N PHE A 267 -7.12 11.94 1.14
CA PHE A 267 -5.73 11.80 1.50
C PHE A 267 -5.58 10.67 2.52
N VAL A 268 -4.72 9.71 2.22
CA VAL A 268 -4.45 8.55 3.07
C VAL A 268 -3.03 8.65 3.58
N TRP A 269 -2.88 8.64 4.90
CA TRP A 269 -1.62 8.68 5.58
C TRP A 269 -1.46 7.44 6.47
N PRO A 270 -0.80 6.39 5.97
CA PRO A 270 -0.40 5.27 6.80
C PRO A 270 0.70 5.72 7.78
N THR A 271 0.53 5.38 9.04
CA THR A 271 1.52 5.60 10.10
C THR A 271 2.24 4.30 10.39
N ASN A 272 3.52 4.39 10.77
CA ASN A 272 4.34 3.20 10.98
C ASN A 272 3.89 2.30 12.15
N GLU A 273 3.08 2.83 13.08
CA GLU A 273 2.77 2.14 14.35
C GLU A 273 1.30 2.21 14.74
N TRP A 274 0.58 3.26 14.34
CA TRP A 274 -0.75 3.56 14.85
C TRP A 274 -1.85 3.28 13.82
N GLY A 275 -1.57 2.59 12.72
CA GLY A 275 -2.56 2.38 11.65
C GLY A 275 -2.60 3.53 10.64
N THR A 276 -3.76 3.79 10.04
CA THR A 276 -3.90 4.70 8.90
C THR A 276 -4.88 5.82 9.20
N ILE A 277 -4.48 7.06 8.92
CA ILE A 277 -5.32 8.25 9.02
C ILE A 277 -5.82 8.61 7.62
N GLY A 278 -7.10 8.90 7.48
CA GLY A 278 -7.72 9.37 6.24
C GLY A 278 -8.33 10.76 6.41
N LEU A 279 -8.19 11.61 5.41
CA LEU A 279 -8.95 12.85 5.27
C LEU A 279 -9.76 12.77 3.99
N THR A 280 -11.03 13.17 4.03
CA THR A 280 -11.91 13.12 2.86
C THR A 280 -12.71 14.41 2.73
N VAL A 281 -12.96 14.80 1.48
CA VAL A 281 -13.88 15.89 1.12
C VAL A 281 -14.76 15.37 -0.01
N ASN A 282 -16.05 15.28 0.23
CA ASN A 282 -17.06 15.03 -0.78
C ASN A 282 -17.80 16.34 -1.05
N TYR A 283 -17.86 16.78 -2.30
CA TYR A 283 -18.55 18.00 -2.67
C TYR A 283 -19.42 17.81 -3.91
N ILE A 284 -20.71 18.10 -3.77
CA ILE A 284 -21.70 18.06 -4.84
C ILE A 284 -22.16 19.48 -5.12
N ASN A 285 -22.10 19.90 -6.38
CA ASN A 285 -22.68 21.14 -6.84
C ASN A 285 -24.03 20.84 -7.49
N PHE A 286 -25.10 21.47 -7.02
CA PHE A 286 -26.44 21.34 -7.60
C PHE A 286 -26.74 22.41 -8.66
N GLY A 287 -25.90 23.44 -8.74
CA GLY A 287 -26.05 24.55 -9.68
C GLY A 287 -26.69 25.78 -9.05
N THR A 288 -27.03 26.74 -9.89
CA THR A 288 -27.51 28.06 -9.48
C THR A 288 -29.02 28.15 -9.59
N ASN A 289 -29.69 28.32 -8.44
CA ASN A 289 -31.11 28.58 -8.36
C ASN A 289 -31.39 30.09 -8.45
N THR A 290 -32.42 30.44 -9.20
CA THR A 290 -32.91 31.82 -9.31
C THR A 290 -34.17 31.95 -8.48
N TRP A 291 -34.21 32.93 -7.58
CA TRP A 291 -35.37 33.21 -6.77
C TRP A 291 -36.26 34.22 -7.46
N THR A 292 -37.56 33.99 -7.38
CA THR A 292 -38.57 34.90 -7.93
C THR A 292 -39.57 35.33 -6.87
N ASP A 293 -40.09 36.55 -6.99
CA ASP A 293 -41.28 36.96 -6.24
C ASP A 293 -42.55 36.25 -6.76
N GLU A 294 -43.69 36.50 -6.11
CA GLU A 294 -45.00 35.93 -6.48
C GLU A 294 -45.46 36.32 -7.91
N LEU A 295 -44.83 37.35 -8.49
CA LEU A 295 -45.11 37.84 -9.84
C LEU A 295 -44.07 37.34 -10.86
N GLY A 296 -43.18 36.43 -10.45
CA GLY A 296 -42.16 35.82 -11.30
C GLY A 296 -40.94 36.71 -11.58
N ARG A 297 -40.76 37.82 -10.85
CA ARG A 297 -39.61 38.71 -11.03
C ARG A 297 -38.42 38.20 -10.24
N GLU A 298 -37.25 38.18 -10.86
CA GLU A 298 -36.02 37.74 -10.20
C GLU A 298 -35.66 38.67 -9.02
N ILE A 299 -35.52 38.08 -7.84
CA ILE A 299 -35.12 38.77 -6.60
C ILE A 299 -33.70 38.42 -6.17
N GLY A 300 -33.12 37.34 -6.71
CA GLY A 300 -31.74 36.95 -6.43
C GLY A 300 -31.37 35.60 -7.01
N LYS A 301 -30.10 35.23 -6.84
CA LYS A 301 -29.56 33.91 -7.22
C LYS A 301 -28.73 33.35 -6.10
N ALA A 302 -28.84 32.04 -5.89
CA ALA A 302 -28.02 31.31 -4.96
C ALA A 302 -27.51 30.01 -5.57
N ARG A 303 -26.28 29.64 -5.22
CA ARG A 303 -25.73 28.36 -5.62
C ARG A 303 -26.04 27.32 -4.55
N SER A 304 -26.61 26.21 -4.98
CA SER A 304 -26.91 25.08 -4.11
C SER A 304 -25.79 24.05 -4.19
N TRP A 305 -25.37 23.56 -3.03
CA TRP A 305 -24.25 22.63 -2.92
C TRP A 305 -24.30 21.85 -1.62
N GLU A 306 -23.60 20.73 -1.60
CA GLU A 306 -23.38 19.89 -0.42
C GLU A 306 -21.90 19.59 -0.25
N GLY A 307 -21.43 19.67 0.98
CA GLY A 307 -20.05 19.36 1.36
C GLY A 307 -20.02 18.45 2.57
N VAL A 308 -19.29 17.35 2.48
CA VAL A 308 -19.04 16.42 3.59
C VAL A 308 -17.54 16.28 3.81
N PHE A 309 -17.09 16.68 4.99
CA PHE A 309 -15.70 16.53 5.43
C PHE A 309 -15.60 15.30 6.32
N GLY A 310 -14.63 14.43 6.07
CA GLY A 310 -14.42 13.22 6.84
C GLY A 310 -13.00 13.11 7.40
N LEU A 311 -12.89 12.68 8.66
CA LEU A 311 -11.65 12.25 9.31
C LEU A 311 -11.77 10.78 9.68
N SER A 312 -10.98 9.93 9.01
CA SER A 312 -11.03 8.49 9.18
C SER A 312 -9.80 7.97 9.91
N TYR A 313 -9.97 6.88 10.64
CA TYR A 313 -8.89 6.14 11.28
C TYR A 313 -9.13 4.63 11.12
N GLY A 314 -8.14 3.92 10.58
CA GLY A 314 -8.18 2.48 10.36
C GLY A 314 -7.03 1.76 11.06
N LEU A 315 -7.33 0.65 11.72
CA LEU A 315 -6.36 -0.12 12.50
C LEU A 315 -6.47 -1.60 12.17
N SER A 316 -5.34 -2.24 11.87
CA SER A 316 -5.27 -3.71 11.79
C SER A 316 -5.04 -4.27 13.18
N LEU A 317 -6.02 -5.00 13.71
CA LEU A 317 -5.91 -5.66 15.02
C LEU A 317 -5.20 -7.02 14.90
N MET A 318 -5.34 -7.67 13.75
CA MET A 318 -4.66 -8.92 13.40
C MET A 318 -4.18 -8.84 11.94
N GLN A 319 -3.43 -9.85 11.47
CA GLN A 319 -3.00 -9.92 10.05
C GLN A 319 -4.18 -9.97 9.06
N ASP A 320 -5.33 -10.48 9.50
CA ASP A 320 -6.51 -10.71 8.66
C ASP A 320 -7.75 -9.97 9.17
N PHE A 321 -7.65 -9.15 10.21
CA PHE A 321 -8.78 -8.45 10.81
C PHE A 321 -8.45 -7.00 11.09
N SER A 322 -9.29 -6.11 10.57
CA SER A 322 -9.12 -4.66 10.68
C SER A 322 -10.42 -3.98 11.04
N VAL A 323 -10.30 -2.85 11.73
CA VAL A 323 -11.41 -2.01 12.16
C VAL A 323 -11.19 -0.59 11.65
N GLY A 324 -12.26 0.14 11.39
CA GLY A 324 -12.21 1.53 10.95
C GLY A 324 -13.32 2.36 11.58
N ILE A 325 -13.01 3.63 11.85
CA ILE A 325 -13.96 4.65 12.27
C ILE A 325 -13.81 5.87 11.38
N ASN A 326 -14.91 6.58 11.11
CA ASN A 326 -14.91 7.81 10.35
C ASN A 326 -15.80 8.85 11.04
N LEU A 327 -15.28 10.05 11.25
CA LEU A 327 -16.06 11.18 11.73
C LEU A 327 -16.37 12.09 10.55
N LYS A 328 -17.65 12.44 10.37
CA LYS A 328 -18.12 13.29 9.28
C LYS A 328 -18.78 14.55 9.80
N TYR A 329 -18.54 15.64 9.10
CA TYR A 329 -19.31 16.87 9.19
C TYR A 329 -19.93 17.16 7.83
N ALA A 330 -21.25 17.26 7.78
CA ALA A 330 -22.01 17.53 6.57
C ALA A 330 -22.60 18.94 6.63
N HIS A 331 -22.47 19.67 5.53
CA HIS A 331 -23.06 20.97 5.30
C HIS A 331 -23.83 20.92 3.98
N SER A 332 -25.13 21.10 4.03
CA SER A 332 -26.03 21.05 2.88
C SER A 332 -26.68 22.42 2.71
N ALA A 333 -26.35 23.11 1.63
CA ALA A 333 -26.90 24.41 1.29
C ALA A 333 -27.81 24.23 0.07
N LEU A 334 -29.07 23.85 0.30
CA LEU A 334 -30.04 23.58 -0.78
C LEU A 334 -30.68 24.86 -1.31
N ALA A 335 -30.89 25.88 -0.47
CA ALA A 335 -31.44 27.18 -0.88
C ALA A 335 -30.89 28.34 -0.03
N PRO A 336 -29.55 28.52 0.05
CA PRO A 336 -28.93 29.41 1.02
C PRO A 336 -29.28 30.88 0.77
N GLY A 337 -29.76 31.59 1.80
CA GLY A 337 -30.05 33.03 1.71
C GLY A 337 -31.45 33.37 1.23
N TYR A 338 -32.32 32.36 1.02
CA TYR A 338 -33.75 32.60 0.82
C TYR A 338 -34.34 33.15 2.14
N GLY A 339 -35.29 34.09 2.07
CA GLY A 339 -35.94 34.63 3.28
C GLY A 339 -35.01 35.47 4.19
N SER A 340 -35.00 35.16 5.49
CA SER A 340 -34.42 35.98 6.57
C SER A 340 -33.09 35.47 7.15
N GLY A 341 -32.20 34.87 6.36
CA GLY A 341 -30.84 34.49 6.81
C GLY A 341 -30.28 33.22 6.17
N ASP A 342 -29.65 32.35 6.96
CA ASP A 342 -29.11 31.02 6.61
C ASP A 342 -30.23 29.97 6.32
N GLU A 343 -31.46 30.38 5.95
CA GLU A 343 -32.55 29.44 5.63
C GLU A 343 -32.16 28.55 4.45
N GLY A 344 -32.63 27.30 4.45
CA GLY A 344 -32.29 26.32 3.40
C GLY A 344 -30.87 25.76 3.55
N VAL A 345 -30.23 25.96 4.71
CA VAL A 345 -28.90 25.40 5.06
C VAL A 345 -29.01 24.47 6.25
N GLY A 346 -28.67 23.20 6.04
CA GLY A 346 -28.62 22.16 7.06
C GLY A 346 -27.18 21.78 7.40
N ARG A 347 -26.94 21.45 8.67
CA ARG A 347 -25.64 20.99 9.18
C ARG A 347 -25.83 19.82 10.12
N THR A 348 -24.98 18.81 10.02
CA THR A 348 -25.03 17.64 10.91
C THR A 348 -23.66 16.96 10.99
N PHE A 349 -23.51 16.05 11.93
CA PHE A 349 -22.32 15.21 12.10
C PHE A 349 -22.72 13.75 12.06
N ALA A 350 -21.82 12.88 11.65
CA ALA A 350 -22.08 11.45 11.66
C ALA A 350 -20.80 10.66 11.98
N VAL A 351 -20.99 9.46 12.49
CA VAL A 351 -19.93 8.48 12.69
C VAL A 351 -20.18 7.30 11.76
N ASP A 352 -19.11 6.79 11.13
CA ASP A 352 -19.14 5.48 10.49
C ASP A 352 -18.27 4.50 11.27
N ALA A 353 -18.67 3.23 11.27
CA ALA A 353 -17.89 2.13 11.84
C ALA A 353 -17.80 0.98 10.84
N ALA A 354 -16.60 0.48 10.61
CA ALA A 354 -16.33 -0.56 9.64
C ALA A 354 -15.49 -1.70 10.21
N LEU A 355 -15.77 -2.91 9.75
CA LEU A 355 -15.01 -4.12 10.03
C LEU A 355 -14.60 -4.76 8.72
N LEU A 356 -13.37 -5.27 8.64
CA LEU A 356 -12.86 -6.03 7.51
C LEU A 356 -12.23 -7.32 8.02
N LYS A 357 -12.71 -8.45 7.50
CA LYS A 357 -12.14 -9.77 7.74
C LYS A 357 -11.65 -10.36 6.41
N ARG A 358 -10.34 -10.54 6.32
CA ARG A 358 -9.69 -11.21 5.18
C ARG A 358 -9.66 -12.71 5.39
N ASN A 359 -9.69 -13.46 4.28
CA ASN A 359 -9.69 -14.93 4.32
C ASN A 359 -10.73 -15.50 5.29
N PHE A 360 -11.97 -15.00 5.23
CA PHE A 360 -12.96 -15.21 6.28
C PHE A 360 -13.29 -16.69 6.54
N ILE A 361 -13.84 -17.40 5.56
CA ILE A 361 -14.17 -18.84 5.66
C ILE A 361 -13.25 -19.65 4.75
N THR A 362 -13.03 -19.15 3.54
CA THR A 362 -12.08 -19.72 2.59
C THR A 362 -10.92 -18.77 2.40
N LYS A 363 -9.76 -19.32 2.03
CA LYS A 363 -8.66 -18.52 1.51
C LYS A 363 -9.17 -17.70 0.33
N ASP A 364 -8.70 -16.47 0.21
CA ASP A 364 -9.01 -15.55 -0.91
C ASP A 364 -10.44 -15.00 -0.93
N LEU A 365 -11.24 -15.22 0.13
CA LEU A 365 -12.53 -14.57 0.34
C LEU A 365 -12.45 -13.54 1.47
N ASP A 366 -12.61 -12.27 1.12
CA ASP A 366 -12.65 -11.15 2.05
C ASP A 366 -14.10 -10.69 2.24
N VAL A 367 -14.46 -10.30 3.47
CA VAL A 367 -15.79 -9.80 3.83
C VAL A 367 -15.65 -8.54 4.67
N GLY A 368 -16.47 -7.53 4.37
CA GLY A 368 -16.52 -6.26 5.10
C GLY A 368 -17.94 -5.87 5.47
N VAL A 369 -18.07 -5.19 6.62
CA VAL A 369 -19.32 -4.58 7.06
C VAL A 369 -19.06 -3.12 7.37
N ASN A 370 -19.95 -2.22 6.97
CA ASN A 370 -19.88 -0.80 7.26
C ASN A 370 -21.23 -0.25 7.70
N PHE A 371 -21.27 0.43 8.83
CA PHE A 371 -22.38 1.19 9.34
C PHE A 371 -22.09 2.66 9.07
N GLN A 372 -22.85 3.29 8.17
CA GLN A 372 -22.59 4.64 7.69
C GLN A 372 -23.65 5.63 8.15
N ASN A 373 -23.24 6.86 8.43
CA ASN A 373 -24.10 8.00 8.78
C ASN A 373 -24.84 7.83 10.13
N MET A 374 -24.18 7.29 11.16
CA MET A 374 -24.74 7.27 12.52
C MET A 374 -24.65 8.66 13.14
N GLY A 375 -25.75 9.41 13.13
CA GLY A 375 -25.78 10.78 13.64
C GLY A 375 -27.20 11.33 13.79
N PRO A 376 -27.34 12.57 14.29
CA PRO A 376 -28.64 13.23 14.37
C PRO A 376 -29.20 13.59 12.99
N SER A 377 -30.53 13.71 12.93
CA SER A 377 -31.26 14.28 11.80
C SER A 377 -30.75 15.68 11.44
N ILE A 378 -30.94 16.06 10.19
CA ILE A 378 -30.64 17.38 9.64
C ILE A 378 -31.95 18.18 9.50
N PHE A 379 -31.89 19.50 9.63
CA PHE A 379 -33.02 20.38 9.36
C PHE A 379 -32.51 21.63 8.62
N TYR A 380 -33.39 22.27 7.85
CA TYR A 380 -33.02 23.38 6.95
C TYR A 380 -33.72 24.72 7.29
N ILE A 381 -34.92 24.66 7.86
CA ILE A 381 -35.73 25.84 8.20
C ILE A 381 -36.10 25.80 9.68
N SER A 382 -36.65 24.69 10.15
CA SER A 382 -37.15 24.52 11.51
C SER A 382 -36.73 23.19 12.11
N GLU A 383 -36.38 23.17 13.39
CA GLU A 383 -36.00 21.95 14.13
C GLU A 383 -37.16 20.93 14.24
N ASN A 384 -38.41 21.39 14.13
CA ASN A 384 -39.59 20.54 14.12
C ASN A 384 -39.83 19.82 12.78
N GLU A 385 -39.08 20.20 11.74
CA GLU A 385 -39.17 19.64 10.38
C GLU A 385 -37.80 19.04 9.99
N LYS A 386 -37.32 18.12 10.82
CA LYS A 386 -36.03 17.46 10.63
C LYS A 386 -36.15 16.21 9.78
N ASP A 387 -35.25 16.06 8.83
CA ASP A 387 -35.09 14.88 7.99
C ASP A 387 -33.99 13.98 8.58
N PRO A 388 -34.21 12.67 8.65
CA PRO A 388 -33.15 11.77 9.08
C PRO A 388 -32.03 11.71 8.02
N ILE A 389 -30.79 11.67 8.47
CA ILE A 389 -29.68 11.34 7.57
C ILE A 389 -29.70 9.85 7.23
N PRO A 390 -29.23 9.45 6.03
CA PRO A 390 -29.38 8.07 5.54
C PRO A 390 -28.44 7.11 6.27
N PHE A 391 -28.85 6.63 7.45
CA PHE A 391 -28.14 5.59 8.19
C PHE A 391 -28.17 4.30 7.37
N THR A 392 -27.01 3.86 6.88
CA THR A 392 -26.91 2.78 5.90
C THR A 392 -26.05 1.64 6.42
N ILE A 393 -26.50 0.40 6.27
CA ILE A 393 -25.66 -0.79 6.46
C ILE A 393 -25.20 -1.29 5.10
N LYS A 394 -23.90 -1.56 5.00
CA LYS A 394 -23.25 -2.14 3.83
C LYS A 394 -22.57 -3.44 4.20
N LEU A 395 -22.85 -4.49 3.44
CA LEU A 395 -22.17 -5.78 3.52
C LEU A 395 -21.51 -6.04 2.17
N GLY A 396 -20.18 -6.17 2.17
CA GLY A 396 -19.40 -6.39 0.96
C GLY A 396 -18.58 -7.67 1.03
N SER A 397 -18.36 -8.29 -0.13
CA SER A 397 -17.49 -9.45 -0.26
C SER A 397 -16.64 -9.35 -1.54
N ALA A 398 -15.40 -9.83 -1.43
CA ALA A 398 -14.46 -9.90 -2.53
C ALA A 398 -13.84 -11.29 -2.59
N TYR A 399 -14.00 -11.98 -3.73
CA TYR A 399 -13.42 -13.30 -3.96
C TYR A 399 -12.32 -13.21 -5.02
N HIS A 400 -11.08 -13.44 -4.63
CA HIS A 400 -9.91 -13.40 -5.51
C HIS A 400 -9.70 -14.75 -6.19
N ALA A 401 -10.42 -14.98 -7.30
CA ALA A 401 -10.41 -16.24 -8.02
C ALA A 401 -9.05 -16.56 -8.69
N ILE A 402 -8.32 -15.53 -9.13
CA ILE A 402 -6.98 -15.67 -9.71
C ILE A 402 -6.05 -14.65 -9.06
N LYS A 403 -4.90 -15.10 -8.57
CA LYS A 403 -3.86 -14.24 -8.01
C LYS A 403 -2.49 -14.74 -8.40
N THR A 404 -1.95 -14.16 -9.47
CA THR A 404 -0.60 -14.41 -9.97
C THR A 404 0.14 -13.07 -10.14
N PRO A 405 1.46 -13.07 -10.39
CA PRO A 405 2.19 -11.83 -10.66
C PRO A 405 1.68 -11.06 -11.89
N ILE A 406 1.07 -11.77 -12.85
CA ILE A 406 0.63 -11.19 -14.14
C ILE A 406 -0.90 -11.04 -14.19
N HIS A 407 -1.66 -11.98 -13.65
CA HIS A 407 -3.11 -11.97 -13.73
C HIS A 407 -3.73 -11.91 -12.34
N GLN A 408 -4.67 -10.98 -12.15
CA GLN A 408 -5.54 -10.96 -10.97
C GLN A 408 -6.99 -10.84 -11.41
N LEU A 409 -7.85 -11.72 -10.89
CA LEU A 409 -9.29 -11.70 -11.17
C LEU A 409 -10.04 -11.72 -9.84
N THR A 410 -10.89 -10.72 -9.63
CA THR A 410 -11.67 -10.55 -8.40
C THR A 410 -13.15 -10.42 -8.75
N PHE A 411 -13.98 -11.19 -8.06
CA PHE A 411 -15.43 -11.03 -8.06
C PHE A 411 -15.86 -10.25 -6.82
N LEU A 412 -16.77 -9.29 -6.99
CA LEU A 412 -17.23 -8.38 -5.97
C LEU A 412 -18.76 -8.49 -5.84
N LEU A 413 -19.25 -8.48 -4.61
CA LEU A 413 -20.68 -8.44 -4.31
C LEU A 413 -20.93 -7.58 -3.08
N ASP A 414 -21.72 -6.52 -3.24
CA ASP A 414 -22.11 -5.61 -2.16
C ASP A 414 -23.64 -5.52 -2.03
N PHE A 415 -24.10 -5.50 -0.79
CA PHE A 415 -25.48 -5.26 -0.40
C PHE A 415 -25.53 -3.97 0.42
N ASN A 416 -26.34 -3.00 -0.01
CA ASN A 416 -26.49 -1.72 0.68
C ASN A 416 -27.96 -1.52 1.03
N ARG A 417 -28.27 -1.27 2.30
CA ARG A 417 -29.62 -0.98 2.78
C ARG A 417 -29.62 0.25 3.67
N GLU A 418 -30.52 1.18 3.37
CA GLU A 418 -30.82 2.30 4.25
C GLU A 418 -31.75 1.83 5.37
N ILE A 419 -31.44 2.20 6.61
CA ILE A 419 -32.14 1.75 7.81
C ILE A 419 -32.64 2.97 8.56
N VAL A 420 -33.66 3.61 8.00
CA VAL A 420 -34.18 4.87 8.47
C VAL A 420 -35.69 4.89 8.29
N LYS A 421 -36.41 5.28 9.35
CA LYS A 421 -37.84 5.53 9.29
C LYS A 421 -38.14 7.00 9.45
N ASN A 422 -38.71 7.58 8.40
CA ASN A 422 -39.35 8.88 8.45
C ASN A 422 -40.86 8.71 8.65
N TYR A 423 -41.48 9.61 9.41
CA TYR A 423 -42.89 9.53 9.76
C TYR A 423 -43.58 10.86 9.47
N LEU A 424 -44.82 10.79 8.98
CA LEU A 424 -45.59 12.00 8.65
C LEU A 424 -45.95 12.85 9.88
N ASN A 425 -46.12 12.23 11.04
CA ASN A 425 -46.71 12.86 12.23
C ASN A 425 -45.81 12.82 13.48
N LYS A 426 -44.55 12.40 13.35
CA LYS A 426 -43.61 12.38 14.47
C LYS A 426 -42.17 12.51 13.97
N ASP A 427 -41.29 12.88 14.89
CA ASP A 427 -39.86 12.90 14.66
C ASP A 427 -39.32 11.55 14.14
N PRO A 428 -38.30 11.58 13.27
CA PRO A 428 -37.57 10.38 12.86
C PRO A 428 -37.00 9.65 14.06
N ASP A 429 -36.95 8.31 13.98
CA ASP A 429 -36.27 7.54 15.02
C ASP A 429 -34.75 7.81 14.97
N PRO A 430 -34.09 8.03 16.12
CA PRO A 430 -32.64 8.20 16.13
C PRO A 430 -31.93 6.91 15.68
N PHE A 431 -30.71 7.02 15.14
CA PHE A 431 -30.02 5.90 14.50
C PHE A 431 -29.89 4.64 15.39
N TRP A 432 -29.66 4.80 16.70
CA TRP A 432 -29.55 3.68 17.65
C TRP A 432 -30.87 2.94 17.85
N LYS A 433 -32.00 3.59 17.59
CA LYS A 433 -33.34 2.99 17.62
C LYS A 433 -33.75 2.44 16.26
N ALA A 434 -33.30 3.08 15.16
CA ALA A 434 -33.60 2.67 13.79
C ALA A 434 -33.21 1.22 13.50
N ILE A 435 -32.07 0.75 14.05
CA ILE A 435 -31.67 -0.68 13.97
C ILE A 435 -32.78 -1.60 14.47
N TRP A 436 -33.50 -1.23 15.52
CA TRP A 436 -34.54 -2.08 16.09
C TRP A 436 -35.90 -1.87 15.44
N THR A 437 -36.24 -0.64 15.07
CA THR A 437 -37.57 -0.31 14.52
C THR A 437 -37.71 -0.64 13.05
N ASP A 438 -36.61 -0.67 12.30
CA ASP A 438 -36.61 -0.92 10.86
C ASP A 438 -36.05 -2.31 10.53
N LEU A 439 -34.83 -2.65 10.99
CA LEU A 439 -34.22 -3.94 10.66
C LEU A 439 -34.83 -5.13 11.42
N ILE A 440 -35.26 -4.96 12.68
CA ILE A 440 -35.63 -6.08 13.56
C ILE A 440 -37.14 -6.17 13.83
N HIS A 441 -37.83 -5.03 14.04
CA HIS A 441 -39.25 -4.94 14.39
C HIS A 441 -40.02 -4.03 13.45
N ASP A 442 -39.92 -4.25 12.14
CA ASP A 442 -40.88 -3.62 11.24
C ASP A 442 -42.28 -4.22 11.44
N THR A 443 -43.19 -3.42 12.01
CA THR A 443 -44.54 -3.82 12.43
C THR A 443 -45.64 -3.29 11.50
N THR A 444 -45.30 -2.51 10.47
CA THR A 444 -46.26 -2.09 9.42
C THR A 444 -46.60 -3.24 8.47
N ALA A 445 -45.83 -4.32 8.46
CA ALA A 445 -46.05 -5.55 7.67
C ALA A 445 -46.92 -6.62 8.38
N LEU A 446 -47.67 -6.27 9.42
CA LEU A 446 -48.44 -7.24 10.23
C LEU A 446 -49.71 -7.83 9.55
N THR A 447 -49.95 -7.54 8.27
CA THR A 447 -51.07 -8.14 7.51
C THR A 447 -50.66 -9.17 6.46
N ASP A 448 -49.37 -9.29 6.15
CA ASP A 448 -48.92 -10.10 5.01
C ASP A 448 -48.15 -11.37 5.42
N SER A 449 -48.45 -12.46 4.70
CA SER A 449 -47.80 -13.76 4.87
C SER A 449 -46.26 -13.65 4.90
N THR A 450 -45.61 -14.47 5.72
CA THR A 450 -44.16 -14.43 6.01
C THR A 450 -43.26 -14.46 4.76
N GLN A 451 -43.78 -15.00 3.66
CA GLN A 451 -43.10 -15.08 2.36
C GLN A 451 -43.10 -13.74 1.59
N SER A 452 -44.17 -12.93 1.72
CA SER A 452 -44.26 -11.57 1.14
C SER A 452 -43.25 -10.63 1.79
N ARG A 453 -43.06 -10.76 3.12
CA ARG A 453 -42.13 -9.93 3.90
C ARG A 453 -40.69 -10.04 3.43
N LEU A 454 -40.16 -11.24 3.25
CA LEU A 454 -38.76 -11.43 2.81
C LEU A 454 -38.49 -10.88 1.40
N VAL A 455 -39.47 -10.96 0.50
CA VAL A 455 -39.34 -10.44 -0.86
C VAL A 455 -39.32 -8.92 -0.84
N ASN A 456 -40.24 -8.27 -0.12
CA ASN A 456 -40.28 -6.81 -0.01
C ASN A 456 -39.00 -6.26 0.65
N GLU A 457 -38.52 -6.91 1.71
CA GLU A 457 -37.28 -6.54 2.40
C GLU A 457 -36.04 -6.68 1.51
N LEU A 458 -36.04 -7.60 0.55
CA LEU A 458 -34.98 -7.75 -0.45
C LEU A 458 -35.07 -6.72 -1.57
N GLU A 459 -36.26 -6.22 -1.89
CA GLU A 459 -36.45 -5.15 -2.90
C GLU A 459 -35.88 -3.80 -2.42
N GLU A 460 -35.84 -3.57 -1.11
CA GLU A 460 -35.21 -2.39 -0.48
C GLU A 460 -33.67 -2.44 -0.45
N VAL A 461 -33.07 -3.58 -0.80
CA VAL A 461 -31.62 -3.76 -0.79
C VAL A 461 -31.04 -3.46 -2.17
N ASN A 462 -30.10 -2.52 -2.21
CA ASN A 462 -29.31 -2.22 -3.39
C ASN A 462 -28.18 -3.25 -3.53
N ILE A 463 -28.24 -4.08 -4.57
CA ILE A 463 -27.26 -5.13 -4.83
C ILE A 463 -26.31 -4.67 -5.94
N ASN A 464 -25.01 -4.73 -5.67
CA ASN A 464 -23.97 -4.44 -6.65
C ASN A 464 -23.14 -5.69 -6.88
N ALA A 465 -23.06 -6.16 -8.12
CA ALA A 465 -22.20 -7.27 -8.51
C ALA A 465 -21.13 -6.75 -9.47
N GLY A 466 -19.88 -7.17 -9.31
CA GLY A 466 -18.76 -6.68 -10.12
C GLY A 466 -17.69 -7.71 -10.38
N VAL A 467 -16.95 -7.48 -11.45
CA VAL A 467 -15.74 -8.22 -11.82
C VAL A 467 -14.63 -7.21 -12.09
N GLU A 468 -13.50 -7.41 -11.45
CA GLU A 468 -12.27 -6.67 -11.71
C GLU A 468 -11.19 -7.64 -12.21
N TYR A 469 -10.55 -7.28 -13.32
CA TYR A 469 -9.42 -8.00 -13.87
C TYR A 469 -8.21 -7.07 -14.04
N TRP A 470 -7.09 -7.43 -13.44
CA TRP A 470 -5.80 -6.78 -13.66
C TRP A 470 -4.87 -7.64 -14.50
N TYR A 471 -4.21 -6.98 -15.46
CA TYR A 471 -3.11 -7.52 -16.24
C TYR A 471 -1.80 -6.80 -15.90
N ALA A 472 -0.80 -7.59 -15.52
CA ALA A 472 0.54 -7.24 -15.06
C ALA A 472 0.59 -6.03 -14.11
N ASN A 473 -0.42 -5.91 -13.24
CA ASN A 473 -0.58 -4.80 -12.29
C ASN A 473 -0.50 -3.40 -12.92
N PHE A 474 -0.76 -3.26 -14.22
CA PHE A 474 -0.71 -1.97 -14.93
C PHE A 474 -2.03 -1.62 -15.63
N LEU A 475 -2.79 -2.61 -16.11
CA LEU A 475 -4.05 -2.42 -16.81
C LEU A 475 -5.17 -3.10 -16.03
N ALA A 476 -6.25 -2.36 -15.74
CA ALA A 476 -7.44 -2.87 -15.09
C ALA A 476 -8.66 -2.77 -16.02
N LEU A 477 -9.45 -3.84 -16.08
CA LEU A 477 -10.76 -3.88 -16.71
C LEU A 477 -11.81 -4.18 -15.65
N ARG A 478 -12.90 -3.42 -15.65
CA ARG A 478 -13.98 -3.53 -14.68
C ARG A 478 -15.32 -3.57 -15.36
N VAL A 479 -16.17 -4.47 -14.89
CA VAL A 479 -17.59 -4.53 -15.26
C VAL A 479 -18.38 -4.67 -13.98
N GLY A 480 -19.43 -3.88 -13.81
CA GLY A 480 -20.32 -3.96 -12.67
C GLY A 480 -21.77 -3.84 -13.07
N HIS A 481 -22.66 -4.27 -12.19
CA HIS A 481 -24.09 -4.12 -12.34
C HIS A 481 -24.73 -3.76 -11.01
N LEU A 482 -25.53 -2.69 -10.99
CA LEU A 482 -26.37 -2.29 -9.86
C LEU A 482 -27.80 -2.78 -10.09
N PHE A 483 -28.41 -3.33 -9.05
CA PHE A 483 -29.82 -3.65 -8.96
C PHE A 483 -30.42 -2.90 -7.77
N ASP A 484 -31.32 -1.98 -8.06
CA ASP A 484 -32.07 -1.18 -7.09
C ASP A 484 -33.52 -1.13 -7.59
N TYR A 485 -34.37 -1.96 -6.98
CA TYR A 485 -35.75 -2.15 -7.42
C TYR A 485 -36.62 -0.95 -7.06
N VAL A 486 -36.53 -0.46 -5.83
CA VAL A 486 -37.33 0.68 -5.33
C VAL A 486 -36.97 1.96 -6.08
N GLY A 487 -35.69 2.22 -6.29
CA GLY A 487 -35.19 3.37 -7.04
C GLY A 487 -35.35 3.25 -8.56
N LYS A 488 -35.74 2.07 -9.07
CA LYS A 488 -35.81 1.73 -10.50
C LYS A 488 -34.48 1.98 -11.22
N ARG A 489 -33.40 1.51 -10.61
CA ARG A 489 -32.03 1.68 -11.11
C ARG A 489 -31.40 0.32 -11.38
N PHE A 490 -31.24 0.04 -12.67
CA PHE A 490 -30.55 -1.12 -13.20
C PHE A 490 -29.44 -0.60 -14.10
N GLU A 491 -28.21 -0.61 -13.60
CA GLU A 491 -27.10 0.14 -14.20
C GLU A 491 -25.95 -0.79 -14.52
N LEU A 492 -25.58 -0.89 -15.80
CA LEU A 492 -24.35 -1.54 -16.22
C LEU A 492 -23.21 -0.53 -16.15
N THR A 493 -22.13 -0.87 -15.47
CA THR A 493 -20.95 -0.03 -15.34
C THR A 493 -19.75 -0.67 -16.02
N LEU A 494 -18.99 0.14 -16.75
CA LEU A 494 -17.75 -0.25 -17.40
C LEU A 494 -16.62 0.61 -16.84
N GLY A 495 -15.45 0.03 -16.62
CA GLY A 495 -14.29 0.75 -16.10
C GLY A 495 -12.98 0.29 -16.73
N LEU A 496 -12.09 1.26 -16.91
CA LEU A 496 -10.73 1.08 -17.39
C LEU A 496 -9.77 1.77 -16.43
N GLY A 497 -8.75 1.06 -15.95
CA GLY A 497 -7.69 1.60 -15.11
C GLY A 497 -6.32 1.44 -15.74
N LEU A 498 -5.47 2.44 -15.61
CA LEU A 498 -4.09 2.45 -16.06
C LEU A 498 -3.18 2.93 -14.95
N LYS A 499 -2.16 2.14 -14.63
CA LYS A 499 -1.12 2.50 -13.67
C LYS A 499 0.19 2.78 -14.39
N TYR A 500 0.78 3.93 -14.11
CA TYR A 500 2.05 4.36 -14.66
C TYR A 500 2.88 5.09 -13.58
N GLY A 501 4.01 4.50 -13.20
CA GLY A 501 4.81 4.99 -12.07
C GLY A 501 3.98 5.06 -10.78
N ASN A 502 3.95 6.25 -10.18
CA ASN A 502 3.22 6.53 -8.94
C ASN A 502 1.77 6.98 -9.18
N MET A 503 1.28 6.94 -10.42
CA MET A 503 -0.04 7.41 -10.80
C MET A 503 -0.93 6.25 -11.21
N ASN A 504 -2.17 6.24 -10.73
CA ASN A 504 -3.24 5.40 -11.28
C ASN A 504 -4.33 6.31 -11.84
N PHE A 505 -4.65 6.14 -13.11
CA PHE A 505 -5.77 6.79 -13.78
C PHE A 505 -6.90 5.78 -13.92
N ASP A 506 -8.11 6.15 -13.54
CA ASP A 506 -9.28 5.33 -13.87
C ASP A 506 -10.35 6.17 -14.55
N TRP A 507 -11.02 5.52 -15.50
CA TRP A 507 -12.21 6.02 -16.15
C TRP A 507 -13.32 4.99 -15.95
N SER A 508 -14.54 5.47 -15.70
CA SER A 508 -15.72 4.61 -15.67
C SER A 508 -16.92 5.26 -16.33
N PHE A 509 -17.88 4.44 -16.76
CA PHE A 509 -19.05 4.84 -17.51
C PHE A 509 -20.27 3.99 -17.13
N ILE A 510 -21.43 4.63 -17.08
CA ILE A 510 -22.72 4.01 -16.78
C ILE A 510 -23.58 3.93 -18.05
N HIS A 511 -23.99 2.72 -18.39
CA HIS A 511 -24.98 2.44 -19.42
C HIS A 511 -26.27 1.93 -18.77
N SER A 512 -27.33 2.73 -18.87
CA SER A 512 -28.61 2.43 -18.22
C SER A 512 -29.76 3.20 -18.87
N PRO A 513 -30.02 3.05 -20.18
CA PRO A 513 -31.08 3.80 -20.86
C PRO A 513 -32.46 3.52 -20.23
N GLU A 514 -33.42 4.40 -20.48
CA GLU A 514 -34.79 4.21 -19.98
C GLU A 514 -35.36 2.87 -20.47
N GLY A 515 -35.93 2.10 -19.55
CA GLY A 515 -36.42 0.75 -19.81
C GLY A 515 -35.34 -0.33 -19.90
N PHE A 516 -34.06 -0.03 -19.61
CA PHE A 516 -33.02 -1.06 -19.53
C PHE A 516 -33.41 -2.17 -18.54
N MET A 517 -33.17 -3.43 -18.93
CA MET A 517 -33.58 -4.66 -18.22
C MET A 517 -35.10 -4.88 -18.08
N LYS A 518 -35.96 -4.03 -18.67
CA LYS A 518 -37.41 -4.25 -18.73
C LYS A 518 -37.70 -5.57 -19.45
N GLY A 519 -38.41 -6.47 -18.77
CA GLY A 519 -38.71 -7.83 -19.27
C GLY A 519 -37.88 -8.94 -18.61
N ILE A 520 -36.73 -8.60 -18.01
CA ILE A 520 -36.02 -9.47 -17.05
C ILE A 520 -36.44 -9.08 -15.63
N VAL A 521 -36.53 -7.78 -15.35
CA VAL A 521 -37.09 -7.22 -14.11
C VAL A 521 -38.44 -6.55 -14.36
N LYS A 522 -39.26 -6.43 -13.31
CA LYS A 522 -40.65 -5.97 -13.36
C LYS A 522 -40.76 -4.55 -13.92
N GLU A 523 -39.88 -3.66 -13.47
CA GLU A 523 -39.76 -2.29 -13.95
C GLU A 523 -38.32 -2.08 -14.43
N GLY A 524 -38.13 -1.50 -15.62
CA GLY A 524 -36.80 -1.22 -16.15
C GLY A 524 -36.20 0.07 -15.56
N SER A 525 -34.95 0.37 -15.90
CA SER A 525 -34.27 1.58 -15.43
C SER A 525 -35.01 2.86 -15.83
N ASN A 526 -34.99 3.89 -14.97
CA ASN A 526 -35.53 5.22 -15.28
C ASN A 526 -34.67 6.06 -16.26
N GLY A 527 -33.49 5.58 -16.67
CA GLY A 527 -32.66 6.29 -17.65
C GLY A 527 -31.80 7.44 -17.11
N SER A 528 -32.05 7.90 -15.88
CA SER A 528 -31.55 9.19 -15.36
C SER A 528 -30.02 9.35 -15.37
N ARG A 529 -29.29 8.27 -15.07
CA ARG A 529 -27.82 8.24 -15.00
C ARG A 529 -27.15 7.70 -16.26
N ASN A 530 -27.91 7.38 -17.30
CA ASN A 530 -27.35 6.89 -18.55
C ASN A 530 -26.38 7.92 -19.13
N GLY A 531 -25.17 7.48 -19.48
CA GLY A 531 -24.13 8.36 -20.02
C GLY A 531 -23.23 9.01 -18.96
N GLN A 532 -23.47 8.78 -17.66
CA GLN A 532 -22.61 9.30 -16.60
C GLN A 532 -21.24 8.64 -16.66
N TYR A 533 -20.18 9.46 -16.58
CA TYR A 533 -18.80 8.98 -16.55
C TYR A 533 -18.05 9.57 -15.36
N ARG A 534 -16.96 8.93 -14.95
CA ARG A 534 -16.09 9.43 -13.88
C ARG A 534 -14.65 9.33 -14.31
N LEU A 535 -13.88 10.38 -13.99
CA LEU A 535 -12.43 10.42 -14.13
C LEU A 535 -11.83 10.46 -12.74
N SER A 536 -10.95 9.51 -12.42
CA SER A 536 -10.24 9.47 -11.15
C SER A 536 -8.74 9.36 -11.33
N LEU A 537 -8.03 9.94 -10.37
CA LEU A 537 -6.59 9.91 -10.27
C LEU A 537 -6.20 9.53 -8.84
N ILE A 538 -5.29 8.56 -8.72
CA ILE A 538 -4.59 8.24 -7.48
C ILE A 538 -3.12 8.57 -7.68
N PHE A 539 -2.55 9.32 -6.75
CA PHE A 539 -1.14 9.68 -6.72
C PHE A 539 -0.50 9.15 -5.43
N LYS A 540 0.61 8.42 -5.58
CA LYS A 540 1.41 7.91 -4.45
C LYS A 540 2.60 8.84 -4.19
N LEU A 541 2.75 9.25 -2.93
CA LEU A 541 3.67 10.29 -2.45
C LEU A 541 4.92 9.73 -1.79
#